data_AF-A0A1X7TKB5-F1
#
_entry.id   AF-A0A1X7TKB5-F1
#
_cell.length_a   1.000
_cell.length_b   1.000
_cell.length_c   1.000
_cell.angle_alpha   90.00
_cell.angle_beta   90.00
_cell.angle_gamma   90.00
#
_symmetry.space_group_name_H-M   'P 1'
#
loop_
_entity.id
_entity.type
_entity.pdbx_description
1 polymer ?
#
loop_
_entity_poly.entity_id
_entity_poly.type
_entity_poly.pdbx_seq_one_letter_code
_entity_poly.pdbx_strand_id
1 'polypeptide(L)'
;MKGLGSLASQTIPQPTVIGVPSTPMTVGWGMVWDQQLFDDARDGNIEGMNTALSNGADINWSNTDVLNRTPLHIAAASNMSDAVQWLLSQGAAVDSRDDFGATPLIWAAVSGDILVVTMLLEKGADVTATTNAYLAFSNY
;
A
#
# COMPACT_ATOMS: atom_id res chain seq x y z
N MET A 1 -35.81 22.35 32.47
CA MET A 1 -36.23 22.66 31.09
C MET A 1 -35.02 23.06 30.27
N LYS A 2 -34.69 22.21 29.28
CA LYS A 2 -34.15 22.48 27.93
C LYS A 2 -33.16 21.36 27.58
N GLY A 3 -33.62 20.49 26.69
CA GLY A 3 -32.84 19.39 26.14
C GLY A 3 -31.69 19.90 25.29
N LEU A 4 -30.62 19.13 25.26
CA LEU A 4 -29.60 19.21 24.23
C LEU A 4 -29.70 17.89 23.45
N GLY A 5 -30.08 18.06 22.19
CA GLY A 5 -30.44 16.99 21.29
C GLY A 5 -29.29 16.04 20.98
N SER A 6 -29.68 14.79 20.76
CA SER A 6 -28.94 13.76 20.05
C SER A 6 -28.18 14.35 18.87
N LEU A 7 -26.84 14.31 18.94
CA LEU A 7 -26.01 14.41 17.74
C LEU A 7 -26.11 13.05 17.07
N ALA A 8 -27.00 12.99 16.08
CA ALA A 8 -27.16 11.84 15.21
C ALA A 8 -25.78 11.39 14.70
N SER A 9 -25.46 10.12 14.93
CA SER A 9 -24.43 9.39 14.22
C SER A 9 -24.66 9.61 12.72
N GLN A 10 -23.85 10.48 12.10
CA GLN A 10 -23.90 10.64 10.65
C GLN A 10 -23.24 9.41 10.06
N THR A 11 -24.06 8.41 9.78
CA THR A 11 -23.71 7.25 8.97
C THR A 11 -23.31 7.77 7.59
N ILE A 12 -22.00 7.81 7.32
CA ILE A 12 -21.49 7.99 5.97
C ILE A 12 -22.06 6.79 5.17
N PRO A 13 -22.85 7.00 4.11
CA PRO A 13 -23.47 5.90 3.39
C PRO A 13 -22.38 4.99 2.80
N GLN A 14 -22.46 3.70 3.10
CA GLN A 14 -21.56 2.67 2.56
C GLN A 14 -21.69 2.63 1.03
N PRO A 15 -20.60 2.56 0.25
CA PRO A 15 -20.67 2.35 -1.19
C PRO A 15 -21.40 1.04 -1.48
N THR A 16 -22.44 1.11 -2.30
CA THR A 16 -23.43 0.03 -2.52
C THR A 16 -22.94 -1.10 -3.45
N VAL A 17 -21.64 -1.38 -3.54
CA VAL A 17 -21.12 -2.33 -4.56
C VAL A 17 -21.05 -3.76 -4.02
N ILE A 18 -21.94 -4.59 -4.57
CA ILE A 18 -21.96 -6.06 -4.72
C ILE A 18 -20.64 -6.79 -4.40
N GLY A 19 -20.60 -7.54 -3.30
CA GLY A 19 -19.53 -8.53 -3.02
C GLY A 19 -18.98 -8.63 -1.59
N VAL A 20 -19.70 -8.20 -0.56
CA VAL A 20 -19.19 -8.19 0.83
C VAL A 20 -18.99 -9.60 1.42
N PRO A 21 -17.79 -9.95 1.94
CA PRO A 21 -17.58 -11.13 2.77
C PRO A 21 -18.24 -10.96 4.16
N SER A 22 -18.85 -12.03 4.64
CA SER A 22 -19.90 -12.05 5.66
C SER A 22 -19.42 -12.10 7.13
N THR A 23 -18.24 -11.56 7.47
CA THR A 23 -17.78 -11.57 8.88
C THR A 23 -17.40 -10.18 9.38
N PRO A 24 -18.18 -9.58 10.30
CA PRO A 24 -17.86 -8.29 10.89
C PRO A 24 -17.18 -8.49 12.25
N MET A 25 -15.87 -8.27 12.37
CA MET A 25 -15.24 -8.03 13.69
C MET A 25 -14.11 -6.98 13.61
N THR A 26 -14.46 -5.78 14.08
CA THR A 26 -13.60 -4.83 14.82
C THR A 26 -12.68 -3.87 14.05
N VAL A 27 -12.36 -4.08 12.78
CA VAL A 27 -11.49 -3.13 12.05
C VAL A 27 -12.30 -2.24 11.11
N GLY A 28 -12.09 -0.92 11.19
CA GLY A 28 -12.80 0.05 10.35
C GLY A 28 -12.61 -0.29 8.87
N TRP A 29 -13.64 0.01 8.06
CA TRP A 29 -13.71 -0.35 6.64
C TRP A 29 -12.45 -0.03 5.82
N GLY A 30 -11.64 0.96 6.22
CA GLY A 30 -10.34 1.27 5.61
C GLY A 30 -9.41 0.06 5.53
N MET A 31 -9.28 -0.73 6.61
CA MET A 31 -8.32 -1.84 6.66
C MET A 31 -8.60 -2.95 5.63
N VAL A 32 -9.85 -3.17 5.26
CA VAL A 32 -10.22 -4.15 4.22
C VAL A 32 -9.71 -3.70 2.86
N TRP A 33 -9.90 -2.43 2.53
CA TRP A 33 -9.47 -1.89 1.24
C TRP A 33 -7.96 -1.63 1.20
N ASP A 34 -7.34 -1.30 2.33
CA ASP A 34 -5.88 -1.18 2.47
C ASP A 34 -5.18 -2.51 2.14
N GLN A 35 -5.66 -3.60 2.73
CA GLN A 35 -5.16 -4.95 2.45
C GLN A 35 -5.43 -5.36 0.99
N GLN A 36 -6.62 -5.04 0.46
CA GLN A 36 -6.95 -5.31 -0.94
C GLN A 36 -6.01 -4.58 -1.89
N LEU A 37 -5.73 -3.28 -1.65
CA LEU A 37 -4.77 -2.51 -2.45
C LEU A 37 -3.38 -3.14 -2.41
N PHE A 38 -2.94 -3.62 -1.24
CA PHE A 38 -1.65 -4.30 -1.09
C PHE A 38 -1.59 -5.60 -1.89
N ASP A 39 -2.61 -6.45 -1.81
CA ASP A 39 -2.66 -7.72 -2.55
C ASP A 39 -2.78 -7.47 -4.07
N ASP A 40 -3.62 -6.53 -4.50
CA ASP A 40 -3.75 -6.17 -5.91
C ASP A 40 -2.45 -5.57 -6.47
N ALA A 41 -1.70 -4.79 -5.67
CA ALA A 41 -0.40 -4.27 -6.05
C ALA A 41 0.65 -5.38 -6.25
N ARG A 42 0.60 -6.43 -5.41
CA ARG A 42 1.46 -7.63 -5.56
C ARG A 42 1.18 -8.36 -6.87
N ASP A 43 -0.10 -8.47 -7.23
CA ASP A 43 -0.56 -9.28 -8.34
C ASP A 43 -0.68 -8.47 -9.66
N GLY A 44 -0.46 -7.15 -9.60
CA GLY A 44 -0.53 -6.25 -10.75
C GLY A 44 -1.96 -5.88 -11.18
N ASN A 45 -2.95 -6.09 -10.32
CA ASN A 45 -4.37 -5.88 -10.62
C ASN A 45 -4.79 -4.41 -10.51
N ILE A 46 -4.54 -3.62 -11.56
CA ILE A 46 -4.87 -2.19 -11.60
C ILE A 46 -6.35 -1.89 -11.36
N GLU A 47 -7.26 -2.75 -11.82
CA GLU A 47 -8.70 -2.57 -11.61
C GLU A 47 -9.06 -2.71 -10.12
N GLY A 48 -8.49 -3.71 -9.45
CA GLY A 48 -8.61 -3.90 -8.01
C GLY A 48 -8.02 -2.73 -7.22
N MET A 49 -6.82 -2.26 -7.60
CA MET A 49 -6.19 -1.08 -6.98
C MET A 49 -7.04 0.19 -7.11
N ASN A 50 -7.61 0.44 -8.28
CA ASN A 50 -8.56 1.55 -8.50
C ASN A 50 -9.80 1.41 -7.61
N THR A 51 -10.33 0.20 -7.48
CA THR A 51 -11.51 -0.09 -6.65
C THR A 51 -11.22 0.14 -5.18
N ALA A 52 -10.09 -0.37 -4.68
CA ALA A 52 -9.65 -0.19 -3.30
C ALA A 52 -9.47 1.30 -2.96
N LEU A 53 -8.78 2.05 -3.82
CA LEU A 53 -8.57 3.49 -3.62
C LEU A 53 -9.91 4.26 -3.65
N SER A 54 -10.82 3.91 -4.56
CA SER A 54 -12.16 4.51 -4.63
C SER A 54 -13.01 4.23 -3.38
N ASN A 55 -12.76 3.09 -2.72
CA ASN A 55 -13.40 2.71 -1.46
C ASN A 55 -12.68 3.26 -0.22
N GLY A 56 -11.62 4.07 -0.41
CA GLY A 56 -10.94 4.78 0.66
C GLY A 56 -9.71 4.09 1.23
N ALA A 57 -9.08 3.18 0.49
CA ALA A 57 -7.77 2.66 0.85
C ALA A 57 -6.72 3.79 0.95
N ASP A 58 -5.82 3.71 1.91
CA ASP A 58 -4.65 4.58 1.99
C ASP A 58 -3.53 4.05 1.08
N ILE A 59 -3.16 4.85 0.08
CA ILE A 59 -2.09 4.55 -0.89
C ILE A 59 -0.74 4.25 -0.23
N ASN A 60 -0.52 4.78 0.97
CA ASN A 60 0.70 4.63 1.75
C ASN A 60 0.54 3.69 2.95
N TRP A 61 -0.59 3.00 3.06
CA TRP A 61 -0.81 2.03 4.13
C TRP A 61 0.35 1.04 4.21
N SER A 62 0.81 0.75 5.43
CA SER A 62 1.87 -0.21 5.70
C SER A 62 1.31 -1.46 6.36
N ASN A 63 1.60 -2.62 5.79
CA ASN A 63 1.18 -3.89 6.34
C ASN A 63 2.09 -4.30 7.50
N THR A 64 1.58 -4.19 8.74
CA THR A 64 2.32 -4.55 9.95
C THR A 64 2.67 -6.04 10.04
N ASP A 65 1.87 -6.91 9.43
CA ASP A 65 2.11 -8.35 9.41
C ASP A 65 3.19 -8.73 8.37
N VAL A 66 3.48 -7.83 7.44
CA VAL A 66 4.49 -7.99 6.39
C VAL A 66 5.55 -6.90 6.50
N LEU A 67 6.10 -6.75 7.70
CA LEU A 67 7.30 -5.94 7.97
C LEU A 67 7.12 -4.44 7.66
N ASN A 68 5.91 -3.90 7.85
CA ASN A 68 5.55 -2.53 7.51
C ASN A 68 5.77 -2.16 6.02
N ARG A 69 5.65 -3.13 5.12
CA ARG A 69 5.71 -2.88 3.68
C ARG A 69 4.45 -2.16 3.18
N THR A 70 4.65 -1.21 2.28
CA THR A 70 3.55 -0.51 1.59
C THR A 70 3.20 -1.20 0.26
N PRO A 71 2.07 -0.87 -0.39
CA PRO A 71 1.75 -1.33 -1.74
C PRO A 71 2.89 -1.12 -2.74
N LEU A 72 3.64 -0.03 -2.62
CA LEU A 72 4.77 0.26 -3.50
C LEU A 72 5.97 -0.68 -3.26
N HIS A 73 6.21 -1.11 -2.01
CA HIS A 73 7.24 -2.11 -1.71
C HIS A 73 6.92 -3.45 -2.37
N ILE A 74 5.68 -3.93 -2.21
CA ILE A 74 5.30 -5.25 -2.71
C ILE A 74 5.20 -5.27 -4.24
N ALA A 75 4.69 -4.21 -4.87
CA ALA A 75 4.70 -4.09 -6.33
C ALA A 75 6.12 -4.08 -6.90
N ALA A 76 7.05 -3.38 -6.25
CA ALA A 76 8.45 -3.34 -6.64
C ALA A 76 9.15 -4.70 -6.47
N ALA A 77 8.93 -5.39 -5.34
CA ALA A 77 9.48 -6.72 -5.08
C ALA A 77 8.91 -7.79 -6.03
N SER A 78 7.67 -7.63 -6.48
CA SER A 78 6.98 -8.56 -7.39
C SER A 78 7.17 -8.25 -8.88
N ASN A 79 7.98 -7.26 -9.25
CA ASN A 79 8.21 -6.86 -10.65
C ASN A 79 6.95 -6.39 -11.40
N MET A 80 6.00 -5.80 -10.67
CA MET A 80 4.74 -5.30 -11.23
C MET A 80 4.91 -3.86 -11.70
N SER A 81 5.61 -3.67 -12.83
CA SER A 81 5.94 -2.34 -13.39
C SER A 81 4.70 -1.44 -13.58
N ASP A 82 3.60 -2.00 -14.08
CA ASP A 82 2.35 -1.24 -14.28
C ASP A 82 1.74 -0.78 -12.95
N ALA A 83 1.76 -1.64 -11.92
CA ALA A 83 1.29 -1.30 -10.59
C ALA A 83 2.18 -0.25 -9.92
N VAL A 84 3.51 -0.36 -10.09
CA VAL A 84 4.46 0.66 -9.62
C VAL A 84 4.16 2.01 -10.27
N GLN A 85 4.03 2.05 -11.61
CA GLN A 85 3.71 3.27 -12.33
C GLN A 85 2.38 3.87 -11.84
N TRP A 86 1.37 3.03 -11.67
CA TRP A 86 0.07 3.47 -11.17
C TRP A 86 0.17 4.05 -9.75
N LEU A 87 0.80 3.35 -8.80
CA LEU A 87 0.96 3.81 -7.41
C LEU A 87 1.69 5.16 -7.36
N LEU A 88 2.76 5.31 -8.12
CA LEU A 88 3.51 6.56 -8.22
C LEU A 88 2.67 7.69 -8.83
N SER A 89 1.78 7.38 -9.78
CA SER A 89 0.84 8.36 -10.35
C SER A 89 -0.22 8.83 -9.34
N GLN A 90 -0.59 7.98 -8.38
CA GLN A 90 -1.53 8.30 -7.30
C GLN A 90 -0.86 8.98 -6.09
N GLY A 91 0.45 9.24 -6.15
CA GLY A 91 1.17 9.93 -5.08
C GLY A 91 1.64 9.02 -3.95
N ALA A 92 1.87 7.73 -4.22
CA ALA A 92 2.57 6.86 -3.28
C ALA A 92 3.94 7.45 -2.89
N ALA A 93 4.29 7.35 -1.61
CA ALA A 93 5.55 7.80 -1.07
C ALA A 93 6.69 6.90 -1.57
N VAL A 94 7.58 7.49 -2.39
CA VAL A 94 8.63 6.76 -3.12
C VAL A 94 9.70 6.19 -2.19
N ASP A 95 9.96 6.86 -1.06
CA ASP A 95 11.03 6.52 -0.09
C ASP A 95 10.47 6.01 1.26
N SER A 96 9.26 5.46 1.26
CA SER A 96 8.75 4.74 2.43
C SER A 96 9.74 3.63 2.83
N ARG A 97 9.90 3.42 4.13
CA ARG A 97 10.84 2.43 4.68
C ARG A 97 10.09 1.34 5.41
N ASP A 98 10.42 0.09 5.09
CA ASP A 98 9.96 -1.09 5.82
C ASP A 98 10.74 -1.29 7.15
N ASP A 99 10.46 -2.35 7.89
CA ASP A 99 11.12 -2.65 9.17
C ASP A 99 12.63 -2.90 9.06
N PHE A 100 13.11 -3.26 7.87
CA PHE A 100 14.54 -3.37 7.60
C PHE A 100 15.14 -2.04 7.14
N GLY A 101 14.35 -0.97 7.07
CA GLY A 101 14.76 0.30 6.49
C GLY A 101 14.94 0.22 4.97
N ALA A 102 14.49 -0.85 4.31
CA ALA A 102 14.53 -0.97 2.87
C ALA A 102 13.43 -0.11 2.24
N THR A 103 13.76 0.55 1.14
CA THR A 103 12.83 1.33 0.33
C THR A 103 12.32 0.50 -0.85
N PRO A 104 11.23 0.91 -1.53
CA PRO A 104 10.80 0.27 -2.77
C PRO A 104 11.92 0.13 -3.81
N LEU A 105 12.83 1.11 -3.89
CA LEU A 105 13.99 1.07 -4.78
C LEU A 105 14.95 -0.07 -4.44
N ILE A 106 15.20 -0.32 -3.15
CA ILE A 106 16.03 -1.44 -2.71
C ILE A 106 15.38 -2.77 -3.10
N TRP A 107 14.06 -2.92 -2.91
CA TRP A 107 13.35 -4.14 -3.31
C TRP A 107 13.36 -4.36 -4.83
N ALA A 108 13.21 -3.30 -5.63
CA ALA A 108 13.33 -3.37 -7.08
C ALA A 108 14.76 -3.76 -7.54
N ALA A 109 15.79 -3.25 -6.85
CA ALA A 109 17.17 -3.61 -7.13
C ALA A 109 17.47 -5.07 -6.76
N VAL A 110 16.89 -5.58 -5.66
CA VAL A 110 17.01 -6.99 -5.24
C VAL A 110 16.27 -7.91 -6.20
N SER A 111 15.10 -7.53 -6.70
CA SER A 111 14.33 -8.32 -7.67
C SER A 111 14.96 -8.32 -9.06
N GLY A 112 15.83 -7.33 -9.36
CA GLY A 112 16.56 -7.20 -10.61
C GLY A 112 15.76 -6.55 -11.74
N ASP A 113 14.62 -5.92 -11.43
CA ASP A 113 13.78 -5.26 -12.43
C ASP A 113 14.27 -3.83 -12.71
N ILE A 114 15.04 -3.70 -13.80
CA ILE A 114 15.61 -2.43 -14.26
C ILE A 114 14.52 -1.41 -14.61
N LEU A 115 13.35 -1.85 -15.08
CA LEU A 115 12.27 -0.95 -15.47
C LEU A 115 11.69 -0.28 -14.22
N VAL A 116 11.37 -1.07 -13.19
CA VAL A 116 10.89 -0.56 -11.89
C VAL A 116 11.93 0.36 -11.24
N VAL A 117 13.20 -0.03 -11.24
CA VAL A 117 14.30 0.80 -10.72
C VAL A 117 14.32 2.17 -11.43
N THR A 118 14.23 2.17 -12.75
CA THR A 118 14.24 3.40 -13.55
C THR A 118 13.04 4.29 -13.22
N MET A 119 11.83 3.71 -13.14
CA MET A 119 10.61 4.44 -12.78
C MET A 119 10.71 5.10 -11.40
N LEU A 120 11.24 4.39 -10.40
CA LEU A 120 11.41 4.93 -9.05
C LEU A 120 12.42 6.08 -9.03
N LEU A 121 13.54 5.95 -9.74
CA LEU A 121 14.54 7.01 -9.86
C LEU A 121 14.00 8.25 -10.58
N GLU A 122 13.20 8.07 -11.64
CA GLU A 122 12.53 9.18 -12.34
C GLU A 122 11.54 9.92 -11.43
N LYS A 123 10.98 9.24 -10.43
CA LYS A 123 10.12 9.82 -9.40
C LYS A 123 10.87 10.35 -8.18
N GLY A 124 12.20 10.38 -8.24
CA GLY A 124 13.05 11.00 -7.23
C GLY A 124 13.37 10.11 -6.03
N ALA A 125 13.30 8.78 -6.18
CA ALA A 125 13.75 7.86 -5.15
C ALA A 125 15.20 8.12 -4.74
N ASP A 126 15.49 8.05 -3.45
CA ASP A 126 16.83 8.25 -2.92
C ASP A 126 17.72 7.03 -3.22
N VAL A 127 18.64 7.19 -4.18
CA VAL A 127 19.63 6.17 -4.55
C VAL A 127 20.64 5.87 -3.43
N THR A 128 20.77 6.77 -2.44
CA THR A 128 21.67 6.59 -1.30
C THR A 128 21.02 5.87 -0.13
N ALA A 129 19.75 5.48 -0.27
CA ALA A 129 19.04 4.73 0.75
C ALA A 129 19.77 3.42 1.08
N THR A 130 19.93 3.16 2.38
CA THR A 130 20.53 1.93 2.90
C THR A 130 19.54 1.20 3.79
N THR A 131 19.55 -0.13 3.72
CA THR A 131 18.86 -0.99 4.68
C THR A 131 19.73 -1.24 5.91
N ASN A 132 19.11 -1.69 7.00
CA ASN A 132 19.78 -2.24 8.18
C ASN A 132 20.43 -3.59 7.80
N ALA A 133 21.63 -3.52 7.20
CA ALA A 133 22.35 -4.64 6.59
C ALA A 133 22.59 -5.85 7.51
N TYR A 134 22.51 -5.70 8.83
CA TYR A 134 22.64 -6.81 9.79
C TYR A 134 21.46 -7.78 9.77
N LEU A 135 20.27 -7.36 9.31
CA LEU A 135 19.07 -8.21 9.29
C LEU A 135 18.62 -8.61 7.88
N ALA A 136 19.03 -7.84 6.85
CA ALA A 136 18.61 -8.08 5.47
C ALA A 136 19.22 -9.35 4.83
N PHE A 137 20.39 -9.80 5.31
CA PHE A 137 21.13 -10.92 4.72
C PHE A 137 21.26 -12.16 5.62
N SER A 138 20.72 -12.13 6.85
CA SER A 138 20.88 -13.24 7.80
C SER A 138 19.86 -14.38 7.61
N ASN A 139 18.89 -14.24 6.71
CA ASN A 139 17.78 -15.18 6.54
C ASN A 139 17.73 -15.84 5.15
N TYR A 140 18.88 -15.95 4.48
CA TYR A 140 19.07 -16.81 3.32
C TYR A 140 20.02 -17.96 3.64
#